data_AF-A0A2I7HYG5-F1
#
_entry.id   AF-A0A2I7HYG5-F1
#
_cell.length_a   1.000
_cell.length_b   1.000
_cell.length_c   1.000
_cell.angle_alpha   90.00
_cell.angle_beta   90.00
_cell.angle_gamma   90.00
#
_symmetry.space_group_name_H-M   'P 1'
#
loop_
_entity.id
_entity.type
_entity.pdbx_description
1 polymer ?
#
loop_
_entity_poly.entity_id
_entity_poly.type
_entity_poly.pdbx_seq_one_letter_code
_entity_poly.pdbx_strand_id
1 'polypeptide(L)'
;MRNAALVLGIVAGLIGMMVGFAGYGYTAAVEYFGEIDGIARQVDDVDQLRLLAVISPILALAGGAMALSRALWGGVLLLASAAGLYAGFGLNVFTIFPISLALLGGLLALAAGKPDEPKAHF
;
A
#
# COMPACT_ATOMS: atom_id res chain seq x y z
N MET A 1 11.22 -5.82 15.77
CA MET A 1 10.48 -6.13 14.53
C MET A 1 9.22 -5.29 14.35
N ARG A 2 8.37 -5.11 15.38
CA ARG A 2 7.11 -4.34 15.25
C ARG A 2 7.27 -2.86 14.96
N ASN A 3 8.19 -2.17 15.66
CA ASN A 3 8.50 -0.77 15.35
C ASN A 3 8.94 -0.58 13.90
N ALA A 4 9.76 -1.51 13.39
CA ALA A 4 10.15 -1.51 11.98
C ALA A 4 8.94 -1.72 11.06
N ALA A 5 8.10 -2.72 11.33
CA ALA A 5 6.87 -2.95 10.56
C ALA A 5 5.91 -1.74 10.56
N LEU A 6 5.79 -1.03 11.69
CA LEU A 6 5.05 0.22 11.78
C LEU A 6 5.62 1.27 10.84
N VAL A 7 6.92 1.57 10.96
CA VAL A 7 7.57 2.61 10.15
C VAL A 7 7.48 2.27 8.67
N LEU A 8 7.83 1.04 8.31
CA LEU A 8 7.77 0.56 6.93
C LEU A 8 6.33 0.63 6.38
N GLY A 9 5.33 0.23 7.17
CA GLY A 9 3.93 0.28 6.78
C GLY A 9 3.40 1.69 6.56
N ILE A 10 3.72 2.63 7.46
CA ILE A 10 3.31 4.03 7.32
C ILE A 10 3.97 4.66 6.08
N VAL A 11 5.28 4.45 5.88
CA VAL A 11 5.99 4.98 4.71
C VAL A 11 5.45 4.35 3.42
N ALA A 12 5.22 3.03 3.40
CA ALA A 12 4.61 2.34 2.27
C ALA A 12 3.23 2.92 1.93
N GLY A 13 2.39 3.15 2.94
CA GLY A 13 1.06 3.71 2.77
C GLY A 13 1.07 5.14 2.22
N LEU A 14 1.95 6.00 2.73
CA LEU A 14 2.08 7.37 2.24
C LEU A 14 2.58 7.43 0.80
N ILE A 15 3.62 6.66 0.47
CA ILE A 15 4.13 6.60 -0.92
C ILE A 15 3.09 5.97 -1.84
N GLY A 16 2.47 4.86 -1.42
CA GLY A 16 1.41 4.20 -2.16
C GLY A 16 0.21 5.12 -2.41
N MET A 17 -0.12 6.00 -1.48
CA MET A 17 -1.20 6.98 -1.63
C MET A 17 -0.87 8.03 -2.69
N MET A 18 0.38 8.50 -2.75
CA MET A 18 0.81 9.41 -3.82
C MET A 18 0.70 8.74 -5.20
N VAL A 19 1.14 7.48 -5.30
CA VAL A 19 1.03 6.69 -6.54
C VAL A 19 -0.43 6.44 -6.91
N GLY A 20 -1.25 6.05 -5.93
CA GLY A 20 -2.68 5.82 -6.10
C GLY A 20 -3.42 7.06 -6.59
N PHE A 21 -3.15 8.21 -5.97
CA PHE A 21 -3.72 9.49 -6.39
C PHE A 21 -3.32 9.85 -7.82
N ALA A 22 -2.03 9.72 -8.16
CA ALA A 22 -1.55 9.99 -9.52
C ALA A 22 -2.16 9.04 -10.56
N GLY A 23 -2.27 7.75 -10.24
CA GLY A 23 -2.89 6.74 -11.10
C GLY A 23 -4.39 6.98 -11.31
N TYR A 24 -5.13 7.25 -10.24
CA TYR A 24 -6.55 7.62 -10.35
C TYR A 24 -6.69 8.88 -11.20
N GLY A 25 -5.92 9.93 -10.89
CA GLY A 25 -5.90 11.18 -11.63
C GLY A 25 -5.60 11.00 -13.13
N TYR A 26 -4.67 10.10 -13.47
CA TYR A 26 -4.40 9.74 -14.86
C TYR A 26 -5.64 9.18 -15.56
N THR A 27 -6.31 8.20 -14.97
CA THR A 27 -7.53 7.62 -15.59
C THR A 27 -8.64 8.65 -15.77
N ALA A 28 -8.79 9.58 -14.82
CA ALA A 28 -9.76 10.67 -14.90
C ALA A 28 -9.38 11.71 -15.96
N ALA A 29 -8.08 12.01 -16.11
CA ALA A 29 -7.59 12.90 -17.15
C ALA A 29 -7.84 12.31 -18.55
N VAL A 30 -7.53 11.02 -18.76
CA VAL A 30 -7.80 10.36 -20.05
C VAL A 30 -9.31 10.30 -20.35
N GLU A 31 -10.14 10.06 -19.34
CA GLU A 31 -11.61 10.08 -19.48
C GLU A 31 -12.14 11.47 -19.90
N TYR A 32 -11.57 12.55 -19.35
CA TYR A 32 -11.99 13.92 -19.64
C TYR A 32 -11.42 14.49 -20.94
N PHE A 33 -10.13 14.27 -21.20
CA PHE A 33 -9.42 14.86 -22.35
C PHE A 33 -9.38 13.94 -23.58
N GLY A 34 -9.74 12.66 -23.43
CA GLY A 34 -9.61 11.65 -24.47
C GLY A 34 -8.20 11.06 -24.59
N GLU A 35 -8.08 10.01 -25.39
CA GLU A 35 -6.79 9.37 -25.69
C GLU A 35 -6.00 10.18 -26.73
N ILE A 36 -4.68 10.19 -26.56
CA ILE A 36 -3.73 10.86 -27.46
C ILE A 36 -2.76 9.80 -27.96
N ASP A 37 -2.78 9.56 -29.27
CA ASP A 37 -2.00 8.50 -29.89
C ASP A 37 -0.50 8.64 -29.58
N GLY A 38 0.12 7.56 -29.10
CA GLY A 38 1.51 7.52 -28.65
C GLY A 38 1.83 8.24 -27.33
N ILE A 39 0.88 8.92 -26.67
CA ILE A 39 1.14 9.72 -25.46
C ILE A 39 0.30 9.25 -24.27
N ALA A 40 -1.02 9.11 -24.45
CA ALA A 40 -1.94 8.77 -23.38
C ALA A 40 -3.03 7.83 -23.90
N ARG A 41 -3.13 6.65 -23.28
CA ARG A 41 -4.15 5.65 -23.57
C ARG A 41 -4.83 5.25 -22.28
N GLN A 42 -6.09 4.84 -22.33
CA GLN A 42 -6.73 4.37 -21.13
C GLN A 42 -6.08 3.06 -20.65
N VAL A 43 -6.11 2.86 -19.33
CA VAL A 43 -5.71 1.59 -18.74
C VAL A 43 -6.72 0.50 -19.05
N ASP A 44 -6.28 -0.76 -19.08
CA ASP A 44 -7.11 -1.88 -19.51
C ASP A 44 -8.33 -2.12 -18.58
N ASP A 45 -8.16 -1.93 -17.26
CA ASP A 45 -9.23 -2.01 -16.27
C ASP A 45 -9.22 -0.80 -15.32
N VAL A 46 -10.06 0.18 -15.63
CA VAL A 46 -10.14 1.46 -14.92
C VAL A 46 -10.70 1.27 -13.50
N ASP A 47 -11.73 0.43 -13.36
CA ASP A 47 -12.41 0.24 -12.08
C ASP A 47 -11.50 -0.49 -11.08
N GLN A 48 -10.81 -1.53 -11.54
CA GLN A 48 -9.82 -2.24 -10.74
C GLN A 48 -8.69 -1.29 -10.29
N LEU A 49 -8.11 -0.51 -11.22
CA LEU A 49 -7.05 0.43 -10.89
C LEU A 49 -7.52 1.45 -9.85
N ARG A 50 -8.67 2.09 -10.07
CA ARG A 50 -9.23 3.11 -9.17
C ARG A 50 -9.52 2.56 -7.78
N LEU A 51 -10.07 1.36 -7.70
CA LEU A 51 -10.34 0.69 -6.42
C LEU A 51 -9.03 0.42 -5.66
N LEU A 52 -8.05 -0.19 -6.33
CA LEU A 52 -6.78 -0.58 -5.72
C LEU A 52 -5.87 0.62 -5.43
N ALA A 53 -5.99 1.71 -6.19
CA ALA A 53 -5.33 2.99 -5.95
C ALA A 53 -5.67 3.57 -4.57
N VAL A 54 -6.90 3.34 -4.09
CA VAL A 54 -7.38 3.88 -2.82
C VAL A 54 -7.20 2.86 -1.70
N ILE A 55 -7.67 1.62 -1.89
CA ILE A 55 -7.71 0.64 -0.80
C ILE A 55 -6.30 0.19 -0.41
N SER A 56 -5.43 -0.07 -1.38
CA SER A 56 -4.10 -0.63 -1.09
C SER A 56 -3.26 0.25 -0.14
N PRO A 57 -3.07 1.56 -0.38
CA PRO A 57 -2.32 2.40 0.56
C PRO A 57 -2.98 2.56 1.92
N ILE A 58 -4.32 2.56 1.99
CA ILE A 58 -5.06 2.57 3.28
C ILE A 58 -4.75 1.30 4.08
N LEU A 59 -4.70 0.13 3.43
CA LEU A 59 -4.33 -1.12 4.09
C LEU A 59 -2.91 -1.07 4.65
N ALA A 60 -1.95 -0.43 3.97
CA ALA A 60 -0.60 -0.26 4.50
C ALA A 60 -0.56 0.67 5.71
N LEU A 61 -1.26 1.82 5.66
CA LEU A 61 -1.35 2.75 6.79
C LEU A 61 -1.97 2.06 8.02
N ALA A 62 -3.10 1.39 7.82
CA ALA A 62 -3.80 0.66 8.87
C ALA A 62 -2.94 -0.50 9.41
N GLY A 63 -2.32 -1.29 8.52
CA GLY A 63 -1.47 -2.42 8.88
C GLY A 63 -0.23 -2.00 9.66
N GLY A 64 0.44 -0.92 9.24
CA GLY A 64 1.56 -0.33 9.97
C GLY A 64 1.16 0.18 11.35
N ALA A 65 0.07 0.94 11.46
CA ALA A 65 -0.43 1.44 12.74
C ALA A 65 -0.82 0.30 13.71
N MET A 66 -1.35 -0.81 13.19
CA MET A 66 -1.74 -1.98 13.98
C MET A 66 -0.55 -2.88 14.37
N ALA A 67 0.64 -2.72 13.78
CA ALA A 67 1.75 -3.65 13.96
C ALA A 67 2.22 -3.80 15.43
N LEU A 68 2.00 -2.78 16.28
CA LEU A 68 2.37 -2.82 17.70
C LEU A 68 1.38 -3.61 18.56
N SER A 69 0.08 -3.33 18.39
CA SER A 69 -0.99 -3.89 19.23
C SER A 69 -1.55 -5.20 18.70
N ARG A 70 -1.49 -5.42 17.38
CA ARG A 70 -2.06 -6.59 16.68
C ARG A 70 -1.17 -7.01 15.51
N ALA A 71 0.06 -7.42 15.81
CA ALA A 71 1.08 -7.74 14.81
C ALA A 71 0.64 -8.71 13.70
N LEU A 72 -0.14 -9.75 14.03
CA LEU A 72 -0.68 -10.69 13.03
C LEU A 72 -1.57 -9.98 12.00
N TRP A 73 -2.58 -9.25 12.46
CA TRP A 73 -3.50 -8.51 11.58
C TRP A 73 -2.79 -7.38 10.84
N GLY A 74 -1.89 -6.67 11.52
CA GLY A 74 -1.04 -5.66 10.88
C GLY A 74 -0.23 -6.24 9.73
N GLY A 75 0.37 -7.41 9.93
CA GLY A 75 1.12 -8.12 8.90
C GLY A 75 0.27 -8.55 7.71
N VAL A 76 -0.92 -9.13 7.95
CA VAL A 76 -1.86 -9.52 6.89
C VAL A 76 -2.28 -8.31 6.05
N LEU A 77 -2.60 -7.19 6.69
CA LEU A 77 -3.01 -5.97 5.98
C LEU A 77 -1.87 -5.37 5.15
N LEU A 78 -0.63 -5.42 5.66
CA LEU A 78 0.56 -4.98 4.90
C LEU A 78 0.81 -5.86 3.67
N LEU A 79 0.67 -7.18 3.79
CA LEU A 79 0.79 -8.07 2.65
C LEU A 79 -0.35 -7.88 1.64
N ALA A 80 -1.59 -7.67 2.12
CA ALA A 80 -2.73 -7.36 1.27
C ALA A 80 -2.53 -6.02 0.53
N SER A 81 -1.94 -5.03 1.19
CA SER A 81 -1.55 -3.76 0.57
C SER A 81 -0.54 -3.96 -0.55
N ALA A 82 0.53 -4.72 -0.30
CA ALA A 82 1.54 -5.02 -1.33
C ALA A 82 0.93 -5.75 -2.54
N ALA A 83 0.06 -6.74 -2.29
CA ALA A 83 -0.66 -7.47 -3.32
C ALA A 83 -1.60 -6.55 -4.12
N GLY A 84 -2.33 -5.66 -3.45
CA GLY A 84 -3.23 -4.70 -4.10
C GLY A 84 -2.50 -3.68 -4.96
N LEU A 85 -1.37 -3.13 -4.49
CA LEU A 85 -0.52 -2.24 -5.27
C LEU A 85 0.05 -2.96 -6.51
N TYR A 86 0.51 -4.20 -6.35
CA TYR A 86 0.98 -5.00 -7.48
C TYR A 86 -0.15 -5.31 -8.48
N ALA A 87 -1.33 -5.68 -8.00
CA ALA A 87 -2.46 -6.00 -8.86
C ALA A 87 -3.01 -4.79 -9.61
N GLY A 88 -2.99 -3.59 -9.01
CA GLY A 88 -3.52 -2.37 -9.64
C GLY A 88 -2.54 -1.67 -10.60
N PHE A 89 -1.24 -1.79 -10.35
CA PHE A 89 -0.22 -1.00 -11.05
C PHE A 89 0.97 -1.81 -11.60
N GLY A 90 1.06 -3.09 -11.26
CA GLY A 90 2.24 -3.91 -11.51
C GLY A 90 3.46 -3.45 -10.70
N LEU A 91 4.61 -4.03 -11.04
CA LEU A 91 5.90 -3.65 -10.48
C LEU A 91 6.62 -2.68 -11.42
N ASN A 92 6.73 -1.42 -11.03
CA ASN A 92 7.39 -0.37 -11.80
C ASN A 92 8.13 0.61 -10.88
N VAL A 93 8.77 1.64 -11.44
CA VAL A 93 9.59 2.59 -10.68
C VAL A 93 8.82 3.33 -9.57
N PHE A 94 7.52 3.60 -9.77
CA PHE A 94 6.70 4.28 -8.79
C PHE A 94 6.20 3.34 -7.69
N THR A 95 5.99 2.07 -8.01
CA THR A 95 5.40 1.09 -7.08
C THR A 95 6.41 0.20 -6.36
N ILE A 96 7.65 0.09 -6.86
CA ILE A 96 8.65 -0.81 -6.29
C ILE A 96 8.93 -0.52 -4.81
N PHE A 97 9.02 0.75 -4.42
CA PHE A 97 9.25 1.14 -3.04
C PHE A 97 8.05 0.84 -2.13
N PRO A 98 6.82 1.34 -2.38
CA PRO A 98 5.69 1.06 -1.49
C PRO A 98 5.36 -0.44 -1.44
N ILE A 99 5.48 -1.18 -2.54
CA ILE A 99 5.30 -2.64 -2.54
C ILE A 99 6.35 -3.32 -1.64
N SER A 100 7.63 -3.01 -1.84
CA SER A 100 8.71 -3.68 -1.10
C SER A 100 8.67 -3.37 0.39
N LEU A 101 8.36 -2.12 0.77
CA LEU A 101 8.22 -1.70 2.15
C LEU A 101 7.02 -2.37 2.84
N ALA A 102 5.88 -2.45 2.16
CA ALA A 102 4.71 -3.16 2.66
C ALA A 102 4.97 -4.67 2.79
N LEU A 103 5.63 -5.29 1.81
CA LEU A 103 6.03 -6.70 1.86
C LEU A 103 6.95 -6.99 3.04
N LEU A 104 8.06 -6.25 3.16
CA LEU A 104 9.01 -6.44 4.24
C LEU A 104 8.38 -6.15 5.60
N GLY A 105 7.63 -5.05 5.72
CA GLY A 105 6.90 -4.70 6.93
C GLY A 105 5.90 -5.79 7.33
N GLY A 106 5.17 -6.34 6.36
CA GLY A 106 4.22 -7.43 6.56
C GLY A 106 4.89 -8.70 7.08
N LEU A 107 5.97 -9.12 6.45
CA LEU A 107 6.76 -10.28 6.88
C LEU A 107 7.32 -10.08 8.29
N LEU A 108 7.84 -8.89 8.61
CA LEU A 108 8.36 -8.57 9.95
C LEU A 108 7.25 -8.55 11.01
N ALA A 109 6.05 -8.08 10.68
CA ALA A 109 4.91 -8.07 11.59
C ALA A 109 4.41 -9.50 11.87
N LEU A 110 4.31 -10.35 10.84
CA LEU A 110 3.96 -11.76 11.01
C LEU A 110 5.01 -12.52 11.83
N ALA A 111 6.29 -12.32 11.53
CA ALA A 111 7.39 -12.92 12.27
C ALA A 111 7.46 -12.45 13.73
N ALA A 112 6.96 -11.26 14.04
CA ALA A 112 6.95 -10.74 15.40
C ALA A 112 5.98 -11.47 16.35
N GLY A 113 4.97 -12.20 15.88
CA GLY A 113 4.10 -13.02 16.73
C GLY A 113 3.28 -12.23 17.78
N LYS A 114 3.28 -12.70 19.05
CA LYS A 114 2.40 -12.21 20.14
C LYS A 114 2.64 -10.74 20.50
N PRO A 115 1.64 -9.83 20.39
CA PRO A 115 1.76 -8.39 20.65
C PRO A 115 2.43 -8.05 21.99
N ASP A 116 3.06 -6.87 22.07
CA ASP A 116 3.75 -6.46 23.29
C ASP A 116 2.72 -6.23 24.38
N GLU A 117 2.94 -6.82 25.55
CA GLU A 117 2.13 -6.50 26.71
C GLU A 117 2.41 -5.03 27.08
N PRO A 118 1.38 -4.18 27.18
CA PRO A 118 1.56 -2.82 27.66
C PRO A 118 2.05 -2.90 29.11
N LYS A 119 3.35 -2.66 29.30
CA LYS A 119 3.91 -2.47 30.65
C LYS A 119 3.65 -1.02 31.05
N ALA A 120 2.88 -0.84 32.12
CA ALA A 120 2.77 0.46 32.77
C ALA A 120 4.16 0.88 33.23
N HIS A 121 4.63 2.04 32.74
CA HIS A 121 5.90 2.59 33.19
C HIS A 121 5.77 3.49 34.41
N PHE A 122 4.55 3.68 34.94
CA PHE A 122 4.23 4.26 36.25
C PHE A 122 2.88 3.72 36.72
#